data_AF-A0A968WQ94-F1
#
_entry.id   AF-A0A968WQ94-F1
#
_cell.length_a   1.000
_cell.length_b   1.000
_cell.length_c   1.000
_cell.angle_alpha   90.00
_cell.angle_beta   90.00
_cell.angle_gamma   90.00
#
_symmetry.space_group_name_H-M   'P 1'
#
loop_
_entity.id
_entity.type
_entity.pdbx_description
1 polymer ?
#
loop_
_entity_poly.entity_id
_entity_poly.type
_entity_poly.pdbx_seq_one_letter_code
_entity_poly.pdbx_strand_id
1 'polypeptide(L)' 'MTREQFFFDGNKRTARAMMNGELMRHGFDGLSIPANKQLAYNEAMARFYPGGEASEMMEFLAGCIPE' A
#
# COMPACT_ATOMS: atom_id res chain seq x y z
N MET A 1 4.82 -8.10 -3.29
CA MET A 1 6.29 -8.03 -3.11
C MET A 1 6.69 -6.70 -3.67
N THR A 2 7.24 -5.74 -2.91
CA THR A 2 7.57 -4.40 -3.47
C THR A 2 8.47 -4.53 -4.71
N ARG A 3 8.23 -3.69 -5.73
CA ARG A 3 8.93 -3.78 -7.03
C ARG A 3 10.43 -3.66 -6.84
N GLU A 4 10.84 -2.67 -6.06
CA GLU A 4 12.20 -2.55 -5.56
C GLU A 4 12.32 -3.21 -4.18
N GLN A 5 13.39 -3.97 -3.96
CA GLN A 5 13.75 -4.60 -2.69
C GLN A 5 15.09 -4.03 -2.21
N PHE A 6 15.07 -2.95 -1.44
CA PHE A 6 16.29 -2.30 -0.92
C PHE A 6 16.90 -3.02 0.28
N PHE A 7 16.07 -3.72 1.05
CA PHE A 7 16.47 -4.45 2.26
C PHE A 7 16.37 -5.96 2.06
N PHE A 8 17.11 -6.73 2.86
CA PHE A 8 17.01 -8.20 2.88
C PHE A 8 15.61 -8.68 3.31
N ASP A 9 15.03 -8.03 4.32
CA ASP A 9 13.63 -8.16 4.74
C ASP A 9 13.12 -6.78 5.18
N GLY A 10 11.80 -6.61 5.24
CA GLY A 10 11.17 -5.42 5.79
C GLY A 10 10.61 -4.46 4.76
N ASN A 11 10.91 -4.62 3.47
CA ASN A 11 10.52 -3.68 2.41
C ASN A 11 9.03 -3.32 2.43
N LYS A 12 8.14 -4.30 2.64
CA LYS A 12 6.68 -4.06 2.72
C LYS A 12 6.26 -3.22 3.93
N ARG A 13 6.96 -3.37 5.06
CA ARG A 13 6.70 -2.60 6.30
C ARG A 13 7.24 -1.18 6.12
N THR A 14 8.47 -1.05 5.63
CA THR A 14 9.10 0.24 5.36
C THR A 14 8.35 1.04 4.31
N ALA A 15 7.92 0.42 3.20
CA ALA A 15 7.16 1.10 2.15
C ALA A 15 5.83 1.67 2.68
N ARG A 16 5.12 0.93 3.55
CA ARG A 16 3.89 1.42 4.19
C ARG A 16 4.15 2.55 5.17
N ALA A 17 5.23 2.46 5.95
CA ALA A 17 5.63 3.54 6.85
C ALA A 17 5.97 4.82 6.05
N MET A 18 6.69 4.71 4.94
CA MET A 18 7.02 5.84 4.06
C MET A 18 5.76 6.43 3.42
N MET A 19 4.87 5.60 2.89
CA MET A 19 3.58 6.04 2.33
C MET A 19 2.76 6.82 3.37
N ASN A 20 2.61 6.30 4.58
CA ASN A 20 1.89 7.00 5.65
C ASN A 20 2.60 8.29 6.07
N GLY A 21 3.94 8.29 6.14
CA GLY A 21 4.71 9.49 6.43
C GLY A 21 4.47 10.62 5.41
N GLU A 22 4.41 10.29 4.13
CA GLU A 22 4.12 11.26 3.07
C GLU A 22 2.69 11.79 3.15
N LEU A 23 1.70 10.90 3.34
CA LEU A 23 0.31 11.31 3.55
C LEU A 23 0.17 12.27 4.74
N MET A 24 0.73 11.89 5.89
CA MET A 24 0.68 12.70 7.12
C MET A 24 1.40 14.04 6.97
N ARG A 25 2.53 14.07 6.24
CA ARG A 25 3.23 15.31 5.94
C ARG A 25 2.38 16.29 5.12
N HIS A 26 1.45 15.77 4.31
CA HIS A 26 0.51 16.56 3.51
C HIS A 26 -0.84 16.80 4.22
N GLY A 27 -0.97 16.42 5.50
CA GLY A 27 -2.17 16.65 6.30
C GLY A 27 -3.28 15.60 6.13
N PHE A 28 -2.98 14.47 5.49
CA PHE A 28 -3.89 13.33 5.39
C PHE A 28 -3.67 12.34 6.51
N ASP A 29 -4.72 11.61 6.89
CA ASP A 29 -4.60 10.52 7.85
C ASP A 29 -3.75 9.36 7.33
N GLY A 30 -3.11 8.68 8.28
CA GLY A 30 -2.36 7.46 7.99
C GLY A 30 -3.30 6.34 7.55
N LEU A 31 -2.91 5.60 6.53
CA LEU A 31 -3.67 4.47 6.02
C LEU A 31 -3.28 3.18 6.74
N SER A 32 -4.28 2.37 7.09
CA SER A 32 -4.10 1.01 7.59
C SER A 32 -4.92 0.03 6.75
N ILE A 33 -4.35 -1.14 6.43
CA ILE A 33 -5.06 -2.18 5.70
C ILE A 33 -5.66 -3.14 6.74
N PRO A 34 -7.00 -3.21 6.85
CA PRO A 34 -7.66 -4.12 7.79
C PRO A 34 -7.30 -5.58 7.51
N ALA A 35 -7.17 -6.40 8.57
CA ALA A 35 -6.80 -7.81 8.44
C ALA A 35 -7.77 -8.59 7.53
N ASN A 36 -9.07 -8.29 7.59
CA ASN A 36 -10.08 -8.92 6.73
C ASN A 36 -9.98 -8.53 5.24
N LYS A 37 -9.25 -7.46 4.89
CA LYS A 37 -8.99 -7.03 3.51
C LYS A 37 -7.62 -7.48 2.98
N GLN A 38 -6.86 -8.26 3.76
CA GLN A 38 -5.49 -8.64 3.40
C GLN A 38 -5.41 -9.47 2.11
N LEU A 39 -6.38 -10.36 1.86
CA LEU A 39 -6.44 -11.14 0.63
C LEU A 39 -6.62 -10.22 -0.59
N ALA A 40 -7.64 -9.37 -0.56
CA ALA A 40 -7.93 -8.43 -1.64
C ALA A 40 -6.73 -7.49 -1.92
N TYR A 41 -6.06 -7.02 -0.87
CA TYR A 41 -4.83 -6.24 -1.02
C TYR A 41 -3.72 -7.02 -1.76
N ASN A 42 -3.49 -8.28 -1.37
CA ASN A 42 -2.46 -9.11 -1.99
C ASN A 42 -2.77 -9.41 -3.47
N GLU A 43 -4.04 -9.62 -3.81
CA GLU A 43 -4.50 -9.85 -5.18
C GLU A 43 -4.34 -8.61 -6.05
N ALA A 44 -4.76 -7.44 -5.55
CA ALA A 44 -4.55 -6.17 -6.25
C ALA A 44 -3.05 -5.89 -6.46
N MET A 45 -2.23 -6.23 -5.46
CA MET A 45 -0.77 -6.13 -5.55
C MET A 45 -0.21 -7.06 -6.64
N ALA A 46 -0.69 -8.30 -6.72
CA ALA A 46 -0.25 -9.25 -7.74
C ALA A 46 -0.59 -8.78 -9.17
N ARG A 47 -1.72 -8.08 -9.36
CA ARG A 47 -2.09 -7.46 -10.64
C ARG A 47 -1.26 -6.21 -10.97
N PHE A 48 -0.92 -5.42 -9.96
CA PHE A 48 -0.12 -4.21 -10.12
C PHE A 48 1.31 -4.50 -10.62
N TYR A 49 2.02 -5.49 -10.05
CA TYR A 49 3.45 -5.65 -10.32
C TYR A 49 3.85 -5.92 -11.78
N PRO A 50 3.14 -6.76 -12.56
CA PRO A 50 3.51 -7.04 -13.94
C PRO A 50 3.36 -5.82 -14.86
N GLY A 51 2.28 -5.05 -14.71
CA GLY A 51 1.93 -3.95 -15.63
C GLY A 51 2.29 -2.56 -15.14
N GLY A 52 2.41 -2.35 -13.82
CA GLY A 52 2.60 -1.03 -13.21
C GLY A 52 1.33 -0.17 -13.16
N GLU A 53 0.19 -0.68 -13.64
CA GLU A 53 -1.11 0.01 -13.56
C GLU A 53 -1.61 0.07 -12.12
N ALA A 54 -1.58 1.26 -11.54
CA ALA A 54 -1.82 1.47 -10.11
C ALA A 54 -3.27 1.81 -9.76
N SER A 55 -4.14 2.09 -10.73
CA SER A 55 -5.49 2.63 -10.50
C SER A 55 -6.31 1.79 -9.51
N GLU A 56 -6.39 0.48 -9.75
CA GLU A 56 -7.11 -0.45 -8.86
C GLU A 56 -6.55 -0.45 -7.43
N MET A 57 -5.22 -0.42 -7.30
CA MET A 57 -4.56 -0.37 -5.98
C MET A 57 -4.86 0.93 -5.26
N MET A 58 -4.82 2.07 -5.97
CA MET A 58 -5.11 3.38 -5.40
C MET A 58 -6.56 3.49 -4.94
N GLU A 59 -7.51 2.97 -5.72
CA GLU A 59 -8.93 2.90 -5.33
C GLU A 59 -9.13 2.01 -4.09
N PHE A 60 -8.50 0.83 -4.05
CA PHE A 60 -8.55 -0.04 -2.88
C PHE A 60 -8.02 0.65 -1.61
N LEU A 61 -6.89 1.34 -1.73
CA LEU A 61 -6.26 2.04 -0.62
C LEU A 61 -7.11 3.22 -0.14
N ALA A 62 -7.68 4.02 -1.05
CA ALA A 62 -8.58 5.10 -0.70
C ALA A 62 -9.77 4.60 0.14
N GLY A 63 -10.32 3.43 -0.20
CA GLY A 63 -11.39 2.77 0.59
C GLY A 63 -10.94 2.14 1.92
N CYS A 64 -9.69 2.34 2.33
CA CYS A 64 -9.15 1.93 3.64
C CYS A 64 -8.81 3.11 4.54
N ILE A 65 -8.99 4.35 4.08
CA ILE A 65 -8.85 5.55 4.93
C ILE A 65 -10.06 5.58 5.88
N PRO A 66 -9.87 5.72 7.20
CA PRO A 66 -10.98 5.90 8.14
C PRO A 66 -11.71 7.22 7.85
N GLU A 67 -13.04 7.26 8.05
CA GLU A 67 -13.81 8.53 8.02
C GLU A 67 -13.44 9.48 9.15
#